data_AF-A0A438FNK4-F1
#
_entry.id   AF-A0A438FNK4-F1
#
_cell.length_a   1.000
_cell.length_b   1.000
_cell.length_c   1.000
_cell.angle_alpha   90.00
_cell.angle_beta   90.00
_cell.angle_gamma   90.00
#
_symmetry.space_group_name_H-M   'P 1'
#
loop_
_entity.id
_entity.type
_entity.pdbx_description
1 polymer ?
#
loop_
_entity_poly.entity_id
_entity_poly.type
_entity_poly.pdbx_seq_one_letter_code
_entity_poly.pdbx_strand_id
1 'polypeptide(L)'
;MQSIPASLQGQALSWFHRLPPNSIDNFRDLSEAFVGQYLCSARHKQNISTLQNIKMRDNESLREFVKRFGQAVLQIEVCSMDAVLQIFKRSICPGTPFFESLAKKPPTTMDDLFRRANKYSMLEDDVRAATQQVLVAGRASRDNADSMPTSGPSKTS
;
A
#
# COMPACT_ATOMS: atom_id res chain seq x y z
N MET A 1 30.32 32.12 -25.22
CA MET A 1 29.05 31.41 -24.99
C MET A 1 29.36 29.92 -24.97
N GLN A 2 28.94 29.16 -23.96
CA GLN A 2 29.03 27.70 -23.98
C GLN A 2 27.95 27.14 -24.91
N SER A 3 28.27 26.09 -25.67
CA SER A 3 27.25 25.33 -26.40
C SER A 3 26.33 24.63 -25.40
N ILE A 4 25.03 24.56 -25.68
CA ILE A 4 24.04 23.99 -24.76
C ILE A 4 24.39 22.58 -24.27
N PRO A 5 24.94 21.66 -25.10
CA PRO A 5 25.39 20.35 -24.63
C PRO A 5 26.45 20.43 -23.52
N ALA A 6 27.33 21.45 -23.53
CA ALA A 6 28.39 21.63 -22.54
C ALA A 6 27.88 22.12 -21.16
N SER A 7 26.68 22.70 -21.12
CA SER A 7 26.04 23.16 -19.87
C SER A 7 25.16 22.09 -19.20
N LEU A 8 24.79 21.02 -19.90
CA LEU A 8 23.98 19.95 -19.34
C LEU A 8 24.82 19.03 -18.47
N GLN A 9 24.30 18.69 -17.29
CA GLN A 9 24.97 17.79 -16.34
C GLN A 9 23.98 16.77 -15.77
N GLY A 10 24.52 15.66 -15.27
CA GLY A 10 23.76 14.62 -14.59
C GLY A 10 22.58 14.09 -15.42
N GLN A 11 21.39 14.04 -14.80
CA GLN A 11 20.20 13.43 -15.39
C GLN A 11 19.75 14.10 -16.70
N ALA A 12 19.99 15.41 -16.84
CA ALA A 12 19.64 16.17 -18.04
C ALA A 12 20.55 15.80 -19.22
N LEU A 13 21.85 15.61 -18.99
CA LEU A 13 22.78 15.13 -20.01
C LEU A 13 22.45 13.68 -20.42
N SER A 14 22.17 12.81 -19.45
CA SER A 14 21.76 11.43 -19.73
C SER A 14 20.46 11.36 -20.53
N TRP A 15 19.52 12.28 -20.30
CA TRP A 15 18.31 12.39 -21.12
C TRP A 15 18.64 12.82 -22.55
N PHE A 16 19.46 13.86 -22.71
CA PHE A 16 19.84 14.38 -24.03
C PHE A 16 20.49 13.29 -24.90
N HIS A 17 21.37 12.45 -24.33
CA HIS A 17 21.98 11.32 -25.06
C HIS A 17 21.01 10.18 -25.44
N ARG A 18 19.80 10.14 -24.87
CA ARG A 18 18.77 9.13 -25.21
C ARG A 18 17.81 9.63 -26.28
N LEU A 19 17.94 10.88 -26.71
CA LEU A 19 17.09 11.42 -27.76
C LEU A 19 17.40 10.73 -29.11
N PRO A 20 16.38 10.50 -29.95
CA PRO A 20 16.60 9.95 -31.28
C PRO A 20 17.55 10.85 -32.10
N PRO A 21 18.38 10.27 -33.00
CA PRO A 21 19.18 11.07 -33.92
C PRO A 21 18.28 12.00 -34.75
N ASN A 22 18.74 13.23 -34.98
CA ASN A 22 18.00 14.27 -35.74
C ASN A 22 16.62 14.63 -35.15
N SER A 23 16.40 14.43 -33.84
CA SER A 23 15.16 14.85 -33.17
C SER A 23 15.19 16.31 -32.69
N ILE A 24 16.33 16.97 -32.81
CA ILE A 24 16.54 18.37 -32.41
C ILE A 24 17.27 19.04 -33.56
N ASP A 25 16.53 19.83 -34.34
CA ASP A 25 17.08 20.59 -35.46
C ASP A 25 17.46 22.02 -35.03
N ASN A 26 16.79 22.54 -34.00
CA ASN A 26 17.03 23.88 -33.50
C ASN A 26 16.76 24.02 -31.99
N PHE A 27 17.00 25.22 -31.44
CA PHE A 27 16.83 25.49 -30.01
C PHE A 27 15.38 25.33 -29.51
N ARG A 28 14.38 25.64 -30.34
CA ARG A 28 12.97 25.45 -29.99
C ARG A 28 12.68 23.99 -29.73
N ASP A 29 13.12 23.09 -30.62
CA ASP A 29 12.89 21.65 -30.47
C ASP A 29 13.55 21.13 -29.18
N LEU A 30 14.77 21.58 -28.90
CA LEU A 30 15.46 21.26 -27.65
C LEU A 30 14.69 21.76 -26.43
N SER A 31 14.21 23.01 -26.46
CA SER A 31 13.46 23.62 -25.36
C SER A 31 12.14 22.88 -25.12
N GLU A 32 11.39 22.56 -26.17
CA GLU A 32 10.12 21.83 -26.07
C GLU A 32 10.33 20.41 -25.53
N ALA A 33 11.31 19.68 -26.07
CA ALA A 33 11.66 18.35 -25.59
C ALA A 33 12.11 18.36 -24.13
N PHE A 34 12.92 19.36 -23.73
CA PHE A 34 13.40 19.50 -22.36
C PHE A 34 12.27 19.82 -21.38
N VAL A 35 11.37 20.76 -21.73
CA VAL A 35 10.21 21.08 -20.91
C VAL A 35 9.31 19.86 -20.75
N GLY A 36 9.05 19.12 -21.84
CA GLY A 36 8.29 17.87 -21.81
C GLY A 36 8.91 16.84 -20.86
N GLN A 37 10.23 16.61 -20.96
CA GLN A 37 10.95 15.70 -20.07
C GLN A 37 10.90 16.17 -18.62
N TYR A 38 11.07 17.47 -18.37
CA TYR A 38 11.05 18.04 -17.02
C TYR A 38 9.68 17.85 -16.38
N LEU A 39 8.60 18.19 -17.09
CA LEU A 39 7.23 18.01 -16.61
C LEU A 39 6.92 16.53 -16.34
N CYS A 40 7.34 15.63 -17.23
CA CYS A 40 7.20 14.18 -17.04
C CYS A 40 7.95 13.71 -15.78
N SER A 41 9.20 14.16 -15.59
CA SER A 41 10.03 13.81 -14.44
C SER A 41 9.47 14.38 -13.12
N ALA A 42 8.97 15.61 -13.15
CA ALA A 42 8.32 16.25 -12.01
C ALA A 42 7.05 15.49 -11.62
N ARG A 43 6.20 15.13 -12.59
CA ARG A 43 4.99 14.33 -12.34
C ARG A 43 5.31 12.96 -11.78
N HIS A 44 6.33 12.29 -12.31
CA HIS A 44 6.78 11.00 -11.78
C HIS A 44 7.22 11.09 -10.31
N LYS A 45 7.99 12.12 -9.94
CA LYS A 45 8.37 12.38 -8.55
C LYS A 45 7.16 12.64 -7.65
N GLN A 46 6.20 13.43 -8.12
CA GLN A 46 4.96 13.69 -7.40
C GLN A 46 4.17 12.39 -7.16
N ASN A 47 4.00 11.56 -8.19
CA ASN A 47 3.31 10.27 -8.09
C ASN A 47 3.95 9.34 -7.04
N ILE A 48 5.28 9.22 -7.05
CA ILE A 48 6.01 8.43 -6.05
C ILE A 48 5.78 8.97 -4.64
N SER A 49 5.89 10.29 -4.45
CA SER A 49 5.68 10.95 -3.16
C SER A 49 4.26 10.70 -2.63
N THR A 50 3.26 10.87 -3.49
CA THR A 50 1.85 10.61 -3.15
C THR A 50 1.64 9.17 -2.67
N LEU A 51 2.18 8.18 -3.38
CA LEU A 51 2.06 6.78 -2.95
C LEU A 51 2.81 6.49 -1.64
N GLN A 52 4.00 7.08 -1.45
CA GLN A 52 4.81 6.87 -0.24
C GLN A 52 4.11 7.38 1.03
N ASN A 53 3.29 8.41 0.91
CA ASN A 53 2.51 8.97 2.02
C ASN A 53 1.32 8.09 2.43
N ILE A 54 0.98 7.06 1.65
CA ILE A 54 -0.09 6.13 1.96
C ILE A 54 0.49 5.00 2.81
N LYS A 55 0.29 5.11 4.13
CA LYS A 55 0.63 4.06 5.11
C LYS A 55 -0.63 3.38 5.64
N MET A 56 -0.49 2.11 5.99
CA MET A 56 -1.47 1.38 6.77
C MET A 56 -1.50 1.99 8.18
N ARG A 57 -2.70 2.23 8.69
CA ARG A 57 -2.92 2.84 10.01
C ARG A 57 -3.13 1.74 11.06
N ASP A 58 -2.89 2.02 12.33
CA ASP A 58 -2.95 1.00 13.40
C ASP A 58 -4.33 0.34 13.57
N ASN A 59 -5.41 1.10 13.36
CA ASN A 59 -6.79 0.62 13.48
C ASN A 59 -7.46 0.39 12.11
N GLU A 60 -6.67 0.19 11.07
CA GLU A 60 -7.17 -0.01 9.73
C GLU A 60 -7.05 -1.48 9.31
N SER A 61 -8.14 -2.02 8.77
CA SER A 61 -8.11 -3.37 8.21
C SER A 61 -7.27 -3.44 6.93
N LEU A 62 -6.69 -4.61 6.64
CA LEU A 62 -5.93 -4.81 5.41
C LEU A 62 -6.75 -4.46 4.16
N ARG A 63 -8.06 -4.76 4.17
CA ARG A 63 -8.99 -4.46 3.08
C ARG A 63 -9.14 -2.97 2.82
N GLU A 64 -9.31 -2.17 3.87
CA GLU A 64 -9.44 -0.72 3.77
C GLU A 64 -8.17 -0.08 3.25
N PHE A 65 -7.02 -0.50 3.78
CA PHE A 65 -5.72 -0.03 3.33
C PHE A 65 -5.52 -0.32 1.84
N VAL A 66 -5.74 -1.55 1.42
CA VAL A 66 -5.56 -2.00 0.04
C VAL A 66 -6.49 -1.27 -0.92
N LYS A 67 -7.74 -1.01 -0.51
CA LYS A 67 -8.68 -0.19 -1.29
C LYS A 67 -8.16 1.24 -1.46
N ARG A 68 -7.68 1.89 -0.40
CA ARG A 68 -7.12 3.26 -0.50
C ARG A 68 -5.87 3.31 -1.36
N PHE A 69 -4.96 2.35 -1.17
CA PHE A 69 -3.74 2.27 -1.96
C PHE A 69 -4.05 2.04 -3.44
N GLY A 70 -4.95 1.11 -3.75
CA GLY A 70 -5.40 0.85 -5.12
C GLY A 70 -6.02 2.08 -5.78
N GLN A 71 -6.87 2.82 -5.05
CA GLN A 71 -7.45 4.07 -5.55
C GLN A 71 -6.39 5.13 -5.90
N ALA A 72 -5.34 5.26 -5.08
CA ALA A 72 -4.25 6.18 -5.38
C ALA A 72 -3.40 5.72 -6.58
N VAL A 73 -3.19 4.41 -6.74
CA VAL A 73 -2.50 3.85 -7.91
C VAL A 73 -3.29 4.13 -9.20
N LEU A 74 -4.62 4.12 -9.17
CA LEU A 74 -5.45 4.46 -10.33
C LEU A 74 -5.40 5.95 -10.71
N GLN A 75 -5.07 6.83 -9.77
CA GLN A 75 -4.99 8.28 -10.01
C GLN A 75 -3.63 8.72 -10.56
N ILE A 76 -2.60 7.88 -10.48
CA ILE A 76 -1.28 8.19 -11.00
C ILE A 76 -1.13 7.67 -12.43
N GLU A 77 -0.70 8.56 -13.32
CA GLU A 77 -0.77 8.29 -14.75
C GLU A 77 0.46 7.50 -15.27
N VAL A 78 1.61 7.58 -14.60
CA VAL A 78 2.83 6.82 -14.94
C VAL A 78 3.68 6.53 -13.69
N CYS A 79 3.79 5.26 -13.31
CA CYS A 79 4.74 4.76 -12.31
C CYS A 79 5.14 3.31 -12.66
N SER A 80 6.39 2.92 -12.41
CA SER A 80 6.82 1.55 -12.68
C SER A 80 6.17 0.58 -11.69
N MET A 81 5.78 -0.60 -12.18
CA MET A 81 5.17 -1.63 -11.33
C MET A 81 6.08 -1.99 -10.15
N ASP A 82 7.39 -2.12 -10.39
CA ASP A 82 8.38 -2.37 -9.33
C ASP A 82 8.32 -1.29 -8.24
N ALA A 83 8.30 0.00 -8.62
CA ALA A 83 8.19 1.09 -7.64
C ALA A 83 6.89 1.00 -6.83
N VAL A 84 5.75 0.72 -7.48
CA VAL A 84 4.46 0.56 -6.81
C VAL A 84 4.51 -0.57 -5.78
N LEU A 85 5.05 -1.74 -6.15
CA LEU A 85 5.14 -2.90 -5.27
C LEU A 85 6.12 -2.67 -4.10
N GLN A 86 7.25 -2.01 -4.35
CA GLN A 86 8.21 -1.62 -3.31
C GLN A 86 7.60 -0.62 -2.33
N ILE A 87 6.87 0.38 -2.82
CA ILE A 87 6.17 1.35 -1.98
C ILE A 87 5.10 0.64 -1.14
N PHE A 88 4.28 -0.22 -1.76
CA PHE A 88 3.26 -1.00 -1.04
C PHE A 88 3.86 -1.80 0.12
N LYS A 89 4.95 -2.54 -0.13
CA LYS A 89 5.62 -3.35 0.89
C LYS A 89 6.15 -2.50 2.05
N ARG A 90 6.63 -1.29 1.79
CA ARG A 90 7.07 -0.32 2.81
C ARG A 90 5.92 0.40 3.52
N SER A 91 4.69 0.20 3.06
CA SER A 91 3.51 0.91 3.56
C SER A 91 2.61 0.07 4.45
N ILE A 92 2.88 -1.23 4.57
CA ILE A 92 2.16 -2.15 5.46
C ILE A 92 2.94 -2.42 6.74
N CYS A 93 2.23 -2.83 7.80
CA CYS A 93 2.83 -3.14 9.10
C CYS A 93 3.77 -4.35 9.00
N PRO A 94 5.05 -4.21 9.42
CA PRO A 94 5.99 -5.33 9.48
C PRO A 94 5.54 -6.35 10.53
N GLY A 95 5.92 -7.61 10.35
CA GLY A 95 5.60 -8.70 11.29
C GLY A 95 4.16 -9.24 11.20
N THR A 96 3.34 -8.75 10.27
CA THR A 96 2.03 -9.36 9.99
C THR A 96 2.15 -10.61 9.13
N PRO A 97 1.25 -11.60 9.26
CA PRO A 97 1.23 -12.78 8.40
C PRO A 97 1.16 -12.43 6.91
N PHE A 98 0.47 -11.34 6.57
CA PHE A 98 0.42 -10.82 5.21
C PHE A 98 1.78 -10.29 4.74
N PHE A 99 2.46 -9.46 5.54
CA PHE A 99 3.81 -8.97 5.23
C PHE A 99 4.79 -10.12 4.99
N GLU A 100 4.78 -11.13 5.86
CA GLU A 100 5.62 -12.31 5.70
C GLU A 100 5.34 -13.06 4.40
N SER A 101 4.07 -13.17 3.99
CA SER A 101 3.70 -13.80 2.73
C SER A 101 4.30 -13.10 1.52
N LEU A 102 4.37 -11.76 1.55
CA LEU A 102 4.99 -10.95 0.49
C LEU A 102 6.52 -11.04 0.53
N ALA A 103 7.11 -11.19 1.72
CA ALA A 103 8.54 -11.39 1.87
C ALA A 103 8.99 -12.76 1.31
N LYS A 104 8.23 -13.82 1.59
CA LYS A 104 8.51 -15.19 1.11
C LYS A 104 8.33 -15.33 -0.40
N LYS A 105 7.29 -14.70 -0.94
CA LYS A 105 7.01 -14.70 -2.38
C LYS A 105 6.70 -13.27 -2.82
N PRO A 106 7.65 -12.53 -3.39
CA PRO A 106 7.36 -11.18 -3.88
C PRO A 106 6.19 -11.19 -4.87
N PRO A 107 5.24 -10.24 -4.76
CA PRO A 107 4.22 -10.05 -5.78
C PRO A 107 4.88 -9.57 -7.08
N THR A 108 4.35 -9.99 -8.22
CA THR A 108 4.83 -9.56 -9.56
C THR A 108 3.82 -8.67 -10.28
N THR A 109 2.56 -8.70 -9.86
CA THR A 109 1.46 -7.91 -10.43
C THR A 109 0.56 -7.37 -9.33
N MET A 110 -0.20 -6.32 -9.65
CA MET A 110 -1.24 -5.79 -8.75
C MET A 110 -2.33 -6.82 -8.48
N ASP A 111 -2.74 -7.62 -9.47
CA ASP A 111 -3.76 -8.66 -9.28
C ASP A 111 -3.35 -9.72 -8.27
N ASP A 112 -2.10 -10.17 -8.33
CA ASP A 112 -1.55 -11.13 -7.36
C ASP A 112 -1.53 -10.51 -5.94
N LEU A 113 -1.11 -9.23 -5.85
CA LEU A 113 -1.13 -8.50 -4.60
C LEU A 113 -2.54 -8.39 -4.00
N PHE A 114 -3.51 -7.94 -4.80
CA PHE A 114 -4.90 -7.77 -4.38
C PHE A 114 -5.56 -9.09 -4.00
N ARG A 115 -5.32 -10.14 -4.78
CA ARG A 115 -5.81 -11.50 -4.48
C ARG A 115 -5.32 -11.97 -3.12
N ARG A 116 -4.02 -11.82 -2.84
CA ARG A 116 -3.46 -12.23 -1.55
C ARG A 116 -3.99 -11.38 -0.41
N ALA A 117 -4.06 -10.06 -0.60
CA ALA A 117 -4.63 -9.17 0.41
C ALA A 117 -6.06 -9.56 0.79
N ASN A 118 -6.91 -9.88 -0.20
CA ASN A 118 -8.28 -10.34 0.06
C ASN A 118 -8.31 -11.64 0.87
N LYS A 119 -7.43 -12.61 0.55
CA LYS A 119 -7.32 -13.86 1.32
C LYS A 119 -6.99 -13.61 2.79
N TYR A 120 -6.03 -12.74 3.07
CA TYR A 120 -5.63 -12.41 4.45
C TYR A 120 -6.67 -11.56 5.17
N SER A 121 -7.35 -10.64 4.48
CA SER A 121 -8.46 -9.89 5.06
C SER A 121 -9.60 -10.81 5.50
N MET A 122 -9.97 -11.82 4.70
CA MET A 122 -11.01 -12.78 5.11
C MET A 122 -10.60 -13.54 6.37
N LEU A 123 -9.34 -13.95 6.47
CA LEU A 123 -8.83 -14.62 7.67
C LEU A 123 -8.86 -13.71 8.91
N GLU A 124 -8.52 -12.43 8.76
CA GLU A 124 -8.64 -11.43 9.85
C GLU A 124 -10.10 -11.26 10.30
N ASP A 125 -11.04 -11.26 9.35
CA ASP A 125 -12.48 -11.14 9.60
C ASP A 125 -13.00 -12.38 10.37
N ASP A 126 -12.60 -13.59 9.96
CA ASP A 126 -12.97 -14.86 10.60
C ASP A 126 -12.43 -14.96 12.04
N VAL A 127 -11.16 -14.61 12.26
CA VAL A 127 -10.53 -14.62 13.59
C VAL A 127 -11.23 -13.62 14.52
N ARG A 128 -11.57 -12.43 14.01
CA ARG A 128 -12.29 -11.41 14.78
C ARG A 128 -13.69 -11.89 15.15
N ALA A 129 -14.41 -12.51 14.23
CA ALA A 129 -15.73 -13.08 14.48
C ALA A 129 -15.67 -14.19 15.54
N ALA A 130 -14.70 -15.11 15.45
CA ALA A 130 -14.52 -16.18 16.43
C ALA A 130 -14.19 -15.62 17.84
N THR A 131 -13.32 -14.62 17.92
CA THR A 131 -12.96 -13.95 19.18
C THR A 131 -14.19 -13.29 19.83
N GLN A 132 -15.03 -12.63 19.04
CA GLN A 132 -16.26 -12.02 19.52
C GLN A 132 -17.25 -13.07 20.07
N GLN A 133 -17.38 -14.21 19.41
CA GLN A 133 -18.24 -15.31 19.88
C GLN A 133 -17.76 -15.88 21.22
N VAL A 134 -16.45 -16.08 21.40
CA VAL A 134 -15.87 -16.55 22.66
C VAL A 134 -16.13 -15.56 23.79
N LEU A 135 -15.99 -14.26 23.54
CA LEU A 135 -16.26 -13.21 24.54
C LEU A 135 -17.74 -13.16 24.95
N VAL A 136 -18.66 -13.31 23.98
CA VAL A 136 -20.11 -13.33 24.24
C VAL A 136 -20.50 -14.57 25.04
N ALA A 137 -20.00 -15.75 24.64
CA ALA A 137 -20.25 -17.01 25.35
C ALA A 137 -19.68 -16.97 26.79
N GLY A 138 -18.49 -16.40 26.97
CA GLY A 138 -17.87 -16.25 28.29
C GLY A 138 -18.63 -15.29 29.22
N ARG A 139 -19.30 -14.26 28.68
CA ARG A 139 -20.18 -13.38 29.47
C ARG A 139 -21.49 -14.05 29.85
N ALA A 140 -22.15 -14.73 28.90
CA ALA A 140 -23.38 -15.47 29.16
C ALA A 140 -23.20 -16.56 30.23
N SER A 141 -22.03 -17.18 30.30
CA SER A 141 -21.72 -18.18 31.33
C SER A 141 -21.47 -17.58 32.72
N ARG A 142 -21.05 -16.31 32.84
CA ARG A 142 -20.84 -15.63 34.13
C ARG A 142 -22.13 -15.09 34.72
N ASP A 143 -23.00 -14.50 33.90
CA ASP A 143 -24.31 -14.00 34.36
C ASP A 143 -25.22 -15.15 34.88
N ASN A 144 -25.11 -16.35 34.30
CA ASN A 144 -25.85 -17.52 34.77
C ASN A 144 -25.35 -18.07 36.13
N ALA A 145 -24.10 -17.82 36.51
CA ALA A 145 -23.54 -18.32 37.76
C ALA A 145 -23.91 -17.44 38.97
N ASP A 146 -24.04 -16.12 38.78
CA ASP A 146 -24.50 -15.19 39.83
C ASP A 146 -26.02 -15.29 40.10
N SER A 147 -26.76 -16.02 39.27
CA SER A 147 -28.22 -16.18 39.38
C SER A 147 -28.67 -17.43 40.16
N MET A 148 -27.75 -18.27 40.66
CA MET A 148 -28.11 -19.49 41.40
C MET A 148 -28.54 -19.15 42.86
N PRO A 149 -29.80 -19.42 43.26
CA PRO A 149 -30.21 -19.25 44.65
C PRO A 149 -29.59 -20.38 45.48
N THR A 150 -28.75 -20.04 46.45
CA THR A 150 -28.26 -20.99 47.45
C THR A 150 -29.41 -21.36 48.40
N SER A 151 -30.17 -22.41 48.08
CA SER A 151 -31.12 -23.00 49.01
C SER A 151 -30.35 -23.81 50.07
N GLY A 152 -30.26 -23.24 51.28
CA GLY A 152 -29.77 -23.95 52.47
C GLY A 152 -30.74 -25.05 52.91
N PRO A 153 -30.26 -26.11 53.59
CA PRO A 153 -31.06 -27.28 53.87
C PRO A 153 -32.05 -27.02 55.02
N SER A 154 -33.34 -27.23 54.74
CA SER A 154 -34.42 -27.16 55.73
C SER A 154 -34.32 -28.33 56.72
N LYS A 155 -34.17 -28.03 58.00
CA LYS A 155 -34.28 -29.01 59.09
C LYS A 155 -35.74 -29.41 59.29
N THR A 156 -35.98 -30.72 59.30
CA THR A 156 -37.24 -31.36 59.66
C THR A 156 -37.35 -31.45 61.19
N SER A 157 -38.50 -31.03 61.73
CA SER A 157 -39.00 -31.40 63.07
C SER A 157 -40.39 -31.96 62.92
#